data_AF-A0A397W4M7-F1
#
_entry.id   AF-A0A397W4M7-F1
#
_cell.length_a   1.000
_cell.length_b   1.000
_cell.length_c   1.000
_cell.angle_alpha   90.00
_cell.angle_beta   90.00
_cell.angle_gamma   90.00
#
_symmetry.space_group_name_H-M   'P 1'
#
loop_
_entity.id
_entity.type
_entity.pdbx_description
1 polymer ?
#
loop_
_entity_poly.entity_id
_entity_poly.type
_entity_poly.pdbx_seq_one_letter_code
_entity_poly.pdbx_strand_id
1 'polypeptide(L)'
;MRAWNRFLYGDLKYILAYAAGGSYLQFYAIDPSFNLHIISDILDLCYLKDRVKALICIFNIHRIIRSMESLLPETAVPILTRFKRPYGDIFITDTVIEKRIFSFSTYPFSNITVLTNIYQNTKNNRNIIHAVGYPQIVNNTYKVKLAPLIDNSWMLIDLECAGIDDEIVDFGPSEDWAPEVIETKKKVT
;
A
#
# COMPACT_ATOMS: atom_id res chain seq x y z
N MET A 1 4.91 -1.30 -10.32
CA MET A 1 3.85 -2.27 -9.94
C MET A 1 3.39 -1.89 -8.54
N ARG A 2 2.09 -1.96 -8.25
CA ARG A 2 1.62 -1.86 -6.85
C ARG A 2 1.86 -3.22 -6.20
N ALA A 3 2.55 -3.27 -5.07
CA ALA A 3 2.88 -4.50 -4.36
C ALA A 3 2.03 -4.65 -3.10
N TRP A 4 1.69 -5.89 -2.74
CA TRP A 4 0.97 -6.19 -1.50
C TRP A 4 1.92 -6.08 -0.32
N ASN A 5 1.79 -5.01 0.46
CA ASN A 5 2.71 -4.73 1.55
C ASN A 5 2.29 -5.49 2.83
N ARG A 6 3.09 -6.48 3.25
CA ARG A 6 2.86 -7.29 4.46
C ARG A 6 2.80 -6.46 5.74
N PHE A 7 3.51 -5.32 5.82
CA PHE A 7 3.43 -4.44 7.00
C PHE A 7 2.09 -3.70 7.11
N LEU A 8 1.41 -3.45 5.98
CA LEU A 8 0.11 -2.77 5.97
C LEU A 8 -1.06 -3.76 6.05
N TYR A 9 -0.94 -4.89 5.37
CA TYR A 9 -2.04 -5.83 5.16
C TYR A 9 -1.85 -7.17 5.86
N GLY A 10 -0.71 -7.38 6.54
CA GLY A 10 -0.37 -8.68 7.12
C GLY A 10 -0.32 -9.78 6.07
N ASP A 11 -0.73 -10.98 6.46
CA ASP A 11 -0.83 -12.17 5.61
C ASP A 11 -2.27 -12.39 5.11
N LEU A 12 -3.05 -11.30 5.01
CA LEU A 12 -4.42 -11.35 4.53
C LEU A 12 -4.46 -11.78 3.06
N LYS A 13 -5.39 -12.69 2.73
CA LYS A 13 -5.70 -13.07 1.34
C LYS A 13 -6.63 -12.08 0.64
N TYR A 14 -7.35 -11.28 1.41
CA TYR A 14 -8.27 -10.27 0.91
C TYR A 14 -8.34 -9.09 1.87
N ILE A 15 -8.43 -7.87 1.32
CA ILE A 15 -8.86 -6.68 2.04
C ILE A 15 -10.34 -6.47 1.77
N LEU A 16 -11.12 -6.27 2.83
CA LEU A 16 -12.53 -5.94 2.70
C LEU A 16 -12.69 -4.43 2.46
N ALA A 17 -13.50 -4.07 1.48
CA ALA A 17 -13.71 -2.69 1.05
C ALA A 17 -15.20 -2.43 0.78
N TYR A 18 -15.55 -1.16 0.60
CA TYR A 18 -16.88 -0.75 0.16
C TYR A 18 -16.80 0.48 -0.74
N ALA A 19 -17.77 0.63 -1.61
CA ALA A 19 -18.04 1.86 -2.34
C ALA A 19 -19.39 2.42 -1.91
N ALA A 20 -19.45 3.73 -1.70
CA ALA A 20 -20.67 4.43 -1.36
C ALA A 20 -20.84 5.66 -2.26
N GLY A 21 -22.07 5.93 -2.69
CA GLY A 21 -22.41 7.08 -3.53
C GLY A 21 -23.87 7.46 -3.35
N GLY A 22 -24.14 8.64 -2.78
CA GLY A 22 -25.49 9.02 -2.39
C GLY A 22 -26.06 8.04 -1.35
N SER A 23 -27.21 7.44 -1.64
CA SER A 23 -27.81 6.40 -0.80
C SER A 23 -27.35 4.98 -1.16
N TYR A 24 -26.50 4.80 -2.18
CA TYR A 24 -26.07 3.47 -2.62
C TYR A 24 -24.81 3.00 -1.90
N LEU A 25 -24.77 1.71 -1.56
CA LEU A 25 -23.65 1.04 -0.90
C LEU A 25 -23.41 -0.34 -1.54
N GLN A 26 -22.15 -0.68 -1.82
CA GLN A 26 -21.76 -2.03 -2.25
C GLN A 26 -20.45 -2.43 -1.57
N PHE A 27 -20.36 -3.69 -1.13
CA PHE A 27 -19.16 -4.25 -0.52
C PHE A 27 -18.33 -5.04 -1.53
N TYR A 28 -17.01 -5.00 -1.33
CA TYR A 28 -16.02 -5.66 -2.17
C TYR A 28 -14.94 -6.35 -1.33
N ALA A 29 -14.20 -7.25 -1.97
CA ALA A 29 -12.94 -7.78 -1.48
C ALA A 29 -11.84 -7.48 -2.52
N ILE A 30 -10.64 -7.14 -2.08
CA ILE A 30 -9.48 -6.86 -2.94
C ILE A 30 -8.43 -7.93 -2.67
N ASP A 31 -7.97 -8.63 -3.70
CA ASP A 31 -6.93 -9.67 -3.58
C ASP A 31 -5.50 -9.08 -3.68
N PRO A 32 -4.44 -9.88 -3.45
CA PRO A 32 -3.05 -9.43 -3.55
C PRO A 32 -2.60 -8.95 -4.93
N SER A 33 -3.36 -9.32 -5.97
CA SER A 33 -3.17 -8.83 -7.33
C SER A 33 -3.97 -7.55 -7.62
N PHE A 34 -4.58 -6.96 -6.59
CA PHE A 34 -5.46 -5.78 -6.65
C PHE A 34 -6.70 -5.97 -7.52
N ASN A 35 -7.15 -7.22 -7.74
CA ASN A 35 -8.44 -7.43 -8.39
C ASN A 35 -9.56 -7.17 -7.39
N LEU A 36 -10.60 -6.48 -7.87
CA LEU A 36 -11.80 -6.17 -7.10
C LEU A 36 -12.84 -7.26 -7.29
N HIS A 37 -13.27 -7.88 -6.19
CA HIS A 37 -14.28 -8.93 -6.14
C HIS A 37 -15.54 -8.38 -5.50
N ILE A 38 -16.69 -8.53 -6.18
CA ILE A 38 -17.99 -8.08 -5.66
C ILE A 38 -18.46 -9.09 -4.61
N ILE A 39 -18.79 -8.63 -3.40
CA ILE A 39 -19.24 -9.51 -2.30
C ILE A 39 -20.65 -9.17 -1.78
N SER A 40 -21.29 -8.15 -2.33
CA SER A 40 -22.71 -7.84 -2.06
C SER A 40 -23.41 -7.29 -3.30
N ASP A 41 -24.74 -7.33 -3.29
CA ASP A 41 -25.57 -6.49 -4.17
C ASP A 41 -25.31 -5.00 -3.92
N ILE A 42 -25.73 -4.15 -4.87
CA ILE A 42 -25.87 -2.72 -4.63
C ILE A 42 -27.10 -2.51 -3.73
N LEU A 43 -26.89 -1.90 -2.58
CA LEU A 43 -27.90 -1.65 -1.56
C LEU A 43 -28.33 -0.18 -1.64
N ASP A 44 -29.62 0.11 -1.71
CA ASP A 44 -30.12 1.48 -1.59
C ASP A 44 -30.61 1.74 -0.16
N LEU A 45 -29.84 2.53 0.57
CA LEU A 45 -30.05 2.84 1.99
C LEU A 45 -31.30 3.71 2.24
N CYS A 46 -31.98 4.20 1.21
CA CYS A 46 -33.32 4.77 1.35
C CYS A 46 -34.35 3.72 1.80
N TYR A 47 -34.14 2.44 1.47
CA TYR A 47 -35.06 1.36 1.83
C TYR A 47 -34.66 0.67 3.13
N LEU A 48 -35.63 0.44 4.02
CA LEU A 48 -35.40 -0.26 5.30
C LEU A 48 -34.79 -1.66 5.10
N LYS A 49 -35.27 -2.40 4.10
CA LYS A 49 -34.79 -3.75 3.79
C LYS A 49 -33.29 -3.78 3.47
N ASP A 50 -32.82 -2.83 2.67
CA ASP A 50 -31.43 -2.78 2.26
C ASP A 50 -30.52 -2.21 3.37
N ARG A 51 -31.03 -1.33 4.24
CA ARG A 51 -30.34 -0.97 5.49
C ARG A 51 -30.11 -2.18 6.40
N VAL A 52 -31.11 -3.06 6.54
CA VAL A 52 -30.98 -4.30 7.33
C VAL A 52 -29.94 -5.23 6.69
N LYS A 53 -29.94 -5.39 5.36
CA LYS A 53 -28.91 -6.17 4.65
C LYS A 53 -27.51 -5.61 4.84
N ALA A 54 -27.35 -4.28 4.79
CA ALA A 54 -26.06 -3.63 5.02
C ALA A 54 -25.52 -3.95 6.42
N LEU A 55 -26.37 -3.90 7.46
CA LEU A 55 -26.00 -4.27 8.82
C LEU A 55 -25.57 -5.75 8.92
N ILE A 56 -26.29 -6.65 8.27
CA ILE A 56 -25.92 -8.07 8.21
C ILE A 56 -24.55 -8.25 7.55
N CYS A 57 -24.28 -7.56 6.45
CA CYS A 57 -22.97 -7.57 5.79
C CYS A 57 -21.87 -7.09 6.73
N ILE A 58 -22.08 -6.00 7.46
CA ILE A 58 -21.13 -5.46 8.44
C ILE A 58 -20.84 -6.48 9.56
N PHE A 59 -21.88 -7.13 10.11
CA PHE A 59 -21.68 -8.15 11.14
C PHE A 59 -20.91 -9.37 10.62
N ASN A 60 -21.16 -9.79 9.38
CA ASN A 60 -20.43 -10.88 8.75
C ASN A 60 -18.97 -10.49 8.48
N ILE A 61 -18.73 -9.29 7.95
CA ILE A 61 -17.38 -8.73 7.77
C ILE A 61 -16.62 -8.71 9.10
N HIS A 62 -17.24 -8.23 10.18
CA HIS A 62 -16.64 -8.23 11.50
C HIS A 62 -16.27 -9.65 11.97
N ARG A 63 -17.17 -10.63 11.79
CA ARG A 63 -16.87 -12.04 12.12
C ARG A 63 -15.70 -12.59 11.31
N ILE A 64 -15.63 -12.26 10.02
CA ILE A 64 -14.54 -12.67 9.13
C ILE A 64 -13.21 -12.05 9.60
N ILE A 65 -13.16 -10.75 9.85
CA ILE A 65 -11.96 -10.05 10.33
C ILE A 65 -11.45 -10.69 11.62
N ARG A 66 -12.33 -10.98 12.59
CA ARG A 66 -11.91 -11.68 13.81
C ARG A 66 -11.38 -13.08 13.56
N SER A 67 -11.94 -13.82 12.60
CA SER A 67 -11.42 -15.14 12.25
C SER A 67 -10.04 -15.09 11.57
N MET A 68 -9.64 -13.91 11.09
CA MET A 68 -8.36 -13.64 10.45
C MET A 68 -7.38 -12.90 11.37
N GLU A 69 -7.65 -12.84 12.68
CA GLU A 69 -6.84 -12.08 13.65
C GLU A 69 -5.34 -12.41 13.58
N SER A 70 -4.99 -13.70 13.46
CA SER A 70 -3.59 -14.15 13.34
C SER A 70 -2.92 -13.76 12.02
N LEU A 71 -3.69 -13.27 11.04
CA LEU A 71 -3.19 -12.83 9.74
C LEU A 71 -3.12 -11.31 9.65
N LEU A 72 -3.71 -10.58 10.62
CA LEU A 72 -3.61 -9.14 10.69
C LEU A 72 -2.16 -8.73 10.98
N PRO A 73 -1.72 -7.55 10.51
CA PRO A 73 -0.40 -7.06 10.81
C PRO A 73 -0.21 -6.95 12.34
N GLU A 74 0.81 -7.63 12.88
CA GLU A 74 1.14 -7.62 14.32
C GLU A 74 1.49 -6.21 14.82
N THR A 75 1.99 -5.36 13.92
CA THR A 75 2.41 -4.00 14.25
C THR A 75 1.34 -3.02 13.83
N ALA A 76 0.64 -2.44 14.82
CA ALA A 76 -0.11 -1.23 14.59
C ALA A 76 0.86 -0.15 14.12
N VAL A 77 0.62 0.44 12.95
CA VAL A 77 1.43 1.57 12.46
C VAL A 77 1.28 2.70 13.48
N PRO A 78 2.36 3.09 14.19
CA PRO A 78 2.21 3.95 15.34
C PRO A 78 2.10 5.41 14.86
N ILE A 79 0.87 5.90 14.79
CA ILE A 79 0.57 7.31 14.49
C ILE A 79 1.08 8.17 15.67
N LEU A 80 1.62 9.36 15.37
CA LEU A 80 2.20 10.30 16.32
C LEU A 80 3.42 9.77 17.11
N THR A 81 3.98 8.63 16.69
CA THR A 81 5.20 8.07 17.30
C THR A 81 6.22 7.75 16.20
N ARG A 82 7.50 7.98 16.50
CA ARG A 82 8.58 7.58 15.59
C ARG A 82 8.83 6.09 15.73
N PHE A 83 8.85 5.37 14.61
CA PHE A 83 9.29 3.99 14.60
C PHE A 83 10.51 3.82 13.69
N LYS A 84 11.47 3.03 14.17
CA LYS A 84 12.75 2.80 13.50
C LYS A 84 12.61 1.75 12.40
N ARG A 85 13.33 1.98 11.32
CA ARG A 85 13.62 1.01 10.25
C ARG A 85 15.12 0.75 10.23
N PRO A 86 15.60 -0.34 9.60
CA PRO A 86 17.02 -0.66 9.53
C PRO A 86 17.90 0.52 9.09
N TYR A 87 17.39 1.34 8.17
CA TYR A 87 18.13 2.45 7.57
C TYR A 87 17.54 3.84 7.84
N GLY A 88 16.63 3.97 8.81
CA GLY A 88 15.89 5.22 8.95
C GLY A 88 14.85 5.24 10.05
N ASP A 89 14.03 6.28 10.05
CA ASP A 89 12.81 6.33 10.86
C ASP A 89 11.66 6.95 10.08
N ILE A 90 10.45 6.60 10.48
CA ILE A 90 9.23 7.20 9.96
C ILE A 90 8.46 7.80 11.13
N PHE A 91 7.88 8.97 10.89
CA PHE A 91 6.93 9.62 11.78
C PHE A 91 5.67 9.96 10.97
N ILE A 92 4.52 9.46 11.42
CA ILE A 92 3.25 9.63 10.72
C ILE A 92 2.36 10.52 11.59
N THR A 93 1.85 11.61 11.01
CA THR A 93 0.76 12.40 11.57
C THR A 93 -0.50 12.21 10.73
N ASP A 94 -1.61 12.83 11.15
CA ASP A 94 -2.89 12.79 10.44
C ASP A 94 -2.81 13.36 9.02
N THR A 95 -1.82 14.21 8.75
CA THR A 95 -1.72 14.98 7.50
C THR A 95 -0.40 14.79 6.77
N VAL A 96 0.65 14.34 7.45
CA VAL A 96 2.02 14.31 6.91
C VAL A 96 2.76 13.06 7.35
N ILE A 97 3.55 12.49 6.44
CA ILE A 97 4.55 11.46 6.74
C ILE A 97 5.93 12.10 6.65
N GLU A 98 6.68 12.09 7.75
CA GLU A 98 8.10 12.42 7.74
C GLU A 98 8.92 11.14 7.62
N LYS A 99 9.69 11.02 6.54
CA LYS A 99 10.65 9.92 6.34
C LYS A 99 12.07 10.43 6.57
N ARG A 100 12.88 9.62 7.25
CA ARG A 100 14.32 9.83 7.43
C ARG A 100 15.11 8.62 6.95
N ILE A 101 16.20 8.88 6.24
CA ILE A 101 17.18 7.87 5.83
C ILE A 101 18.52 8.26 6.44
N PHE A 102 19.08 7.37 7.27
CA PHE A 102 20.38 7.53 7.90
C PHE A 102 21.50 7.13 6.94
N SER A 103 22.70 7.66 7.18
CA SER A 103 23.89 7.37 6.36
C SER A 103 23.66 7.63 4.87
N PHE A 104 22.92 8.68 4.53
CA PHE A 104 22.39 8.90 3.18
C PHE A 104 23.46 8.87 2.07
N SER A 105 24.69 9.30 2.37
CA SER A 105 25.84 9.23 1.46
C SER A 105 26.17 7.83 0.95
N THR A 106 25.75 6.75 1.63
CA THR A 106 25.98 5.37 1.19
C THR A 106 25.05 4.94 0.05
N TYR A 107 24.02 5.73 -0.24
CA TYR A 107 23.06 5.41 -1.30
C TYR A 107 23.53 5.94 -2.66
N PRO A 108 23.31 5.18 -3.76
CA PRO A 108 23.70 5.59 -5.11
C PRO A 108 22.97 6.85 -5.61
N PHE A 109 21.84 7.20 -4.97
CA PHE A 109 21.02 8.38 -5.31
C PHE A 109 21.19 9.53 -4.29
N SER A 110 22.34 9.62 -3.64
CA SER A 110 22.60 10.55 -2.52
C SER A 110 22.78 12.03 -2.91
N ASN A 111 22.35 12.42 -4.11
CA ASN A 111 22.49 13.78 -4.63
C ASN A 111 21.23 14.62 -4.37
N ILE A 112 21.36 15.63 -3.50
CA ILE A 112 20.25 16.52 -3.13
C ILE A 112 19.71 17.34 -4.30
N THR A 113 20.55 17.71 -5.26
CA THR A 113 20.14 18.46 -6.45
C THR A 113 19.25 17.59 -7.33
N VAL A 114 19.63 16.32 -7.54
CA VAL A 114 18.81 15.37 -8.30
C VAL A 114 17.45 15.16 -7.63
N LEU A 115 17.43 14.92 -6.30
CA LEU A 115 16.19 14.75 -5.55
C LEU A 115 15.31 16.00 -5.59
N THR A 116 15.91 17.19 -5.44
CA THR A 116 15.19 18.46 -5.55
C THR A 116 14.56 18.63 -6.92
N ASN A 117 15.29 18.31 -7.98
CA ASN A 117 14.78 18.36 -9.35
C ASN A 117 13.63 17.37 -9.58
N ILE A 118 13.72 16.15 -9.04
CA ILE A 118 12.63 15.17 -9.11
C ILE A 118 11.34 15.73 -8.49
N TYR A 119 11.44 16.31 -7.28
CA TYR A 119 10.26 16.91 -6.65
C TYR A 119 9.74 18.12 -7.43
N GLN A 120 10.62 19.02 -7.89
CA GLN A 120 10.20 20.18 -8.68
C GLN A 120 9.48 19.78 -9.97
N ASN A 121 9.98 18.76 -10.68
CA ASN A 121 9.41 18.30 -11.93
C ASN A 121 8.08 17.56 -11.76
N THR A 122 7.83 17.00 -10.57
CA THR A 122 6.63 16.20 -10.30
C THR A 122 5.57 16.93 -9.45
N LYS A 123 5.85 18.16 -8.99
CA LYS A 123 4.98 18.95 -8.09
C LYS A 123 3.55 19.20 -8.60
N ASN A 124 3.33 19.13 -9.92
CA ASN A 124 2.04 19.37 -10.54
C ASN A 124 1.29 18.07 -10.89
N ASN A 125 1.90 16.92 -10.64
CA ASN A 125 1.25 15.63 -10.88
C ASN A 125 0.16 15.45 -9.83
N ARG A 126 -1.07 15.27 -10.29
CA ARG A 126 -2.21 15.01 -9.41
C ARG A 126 -2.17 13.56 -8.93
N ASN A 127 -2.76 13.31 -7.76
CA ASN A 127 -2.92 11.97 -7.18
C ASN A 127 -1.61 11.26 -6.81
N ILE A 128 -0.52 11.99 -6.57
CA ILE A 128 0.70 11.45 -6.00
C ILE A 128 0.92 11.98 -4.58
N ILE A 129 1.51 11.14 -3.72
CA ILE A 129 2.12 11.61 -2.48
C ILE A 129 3.35 12.42 -2.87
N HIS A 130 3.45 13.66 -2.38
CA HIS A 130 4.51 14.57 -2.77
C HIS A 130 5.15 15.26 -1.57
N ALA A 131 6.34 15.82 -1.78
CA ALA A 131 7.02 16.56 -0.74
C ALA A 131 6.30 17.89 -0.44
N VAL A 132 5.96 18.13 0.83
CA VAL A 132 5.33 19.37 1.33
C VAL A 132 6.35 20.52 1.37
N GLY A 133 7.63 20.20 1.26
CA GLY A 133 8.73 21.14 1.12
C GLY A 133 9.95 20.45 0.53
N TYR A 134 11.06 21.17 0.39
CA TYR A 134 12.26 20.57 -0.17
C TYR A 134 12.86 19.50 0.75
N PRO A 135 13.43 18.43 0.17
CA PRO A 135 14.21 17.47 0.94
C PRO A 135 15.37 18.19 1.65
N GLN A 136 15.72 17.70 2.84
CA GLN A 136 16.80 18.23 3.66
C GLN A 136 17.83 17.14 3.92
N ILE A 137 19.11 17.49 3.90
CA ILE A 137 20.18 16.63 4.38
C ILE A 137 20.85 17.34 5.55
N VAL A 138 20.80 16.74 6.72
CA VAL A 138 21.44 17.25 7.94
C VAL A 138 22.22 16.11 8.56
N ASN A 139 23.53 16.30 8.80
CA ASN A 139 24.40 15.29 9.41
C ASN A 139 24.29 13.91 8.72
N ASN A 140 24.39 13.90 7.39
CA ASN A 140 24.25 12.69 6.57
C ASN A 140 22.91 11.95 6.73
N THR A 141 21.87 12.63 7.23
CA THR A 141 20.51 12.11 7.32
C THR A 141 19.65 12.86 6.31
N TYR A 142 19.12 12.12 5.36
CA TYR A 142 18.10 12.64 4.46
C TYR A 142 16.76 12.68 5.18
N LYS A 143 16.01 13.76 4.97
CA LYS A 143 14.70 14.00 5.57
C LYS A 143 13.75 14.59 4.53
N VAL A 144 12.56 14.03 4.46
CA VAL A 144 11.47 14.58 3.64
C VAL A 144 10.13 14.46 4.37
N LYS A 145 9.28 15.47 4.18
CA LYS A 145 7.89 15.47 4.62
C LYS A 145 6.99 15.29 3.42
N LEU A 146 6.10 14.31 3.48
CA LEU A 146 5.26 13.87 2.39
C LEU A 146 3.79 14.05 2.75
N ALA A 147 2.97 14.56 1.84
CA ALA A 147 1.52 14.63 1.96
C ALA A 147 0.86 14.52 0.58
N PRO A 148 -0.46 14.23 0.52
CA PRO A 148 -1.21 14.33 -0.72
C PRO A 148 -1.17 15.78 -1.24
N LEU A 149 -0.88 15.96 -2.53
CA LEU A 149 -1.16 17.22 -3.20
C LEU A 149 -2.68 17.28 -3.44
N ILE A 150 -3.46 17.81 -2.48
CA ILE A 150 -4.84 18.39 -2.55
C ILE A 150 -5.56 18.22 -1.20
N ASP A 151 -6.22 19.28 -0.72
CA ASP A 151 -7.20 19.25 0.39
C ASP A 151 -8.34 18.27 0.06
N ASN A 152 -8.62 17.32 0.96
CA ASN A 152 -9.63 16.25 0.85
C ASN A 152 -9.26 15.00 0.02
N SER A 153 -7.98 14.73 -0.22
CA SER A 153 -7.57 13.45 -0.82
C SER A 153 -7.13 12.43 0.25
N TRP A 154 -7.70 11.23 0.19
CA TRP A 154 -7.36 10.11 1.07
C TRP A 154 -5.90 9.70 0.85
N MET A 155 -5.15 9.53 1.94
CA MET A 155 -3.75 9.10 1.90
C MET A 155 -3.70 7.57 1.72
N LEU A 156 -3.46 7.12 0.49
CA LEU A 156 -3.08 5.72 0.25
C LEU A 156 -1.58 5.61 0.49
N ILE A 157 -1.20 5.11 1.67
CA ILE A 157 0.20 4.98 2.08
C ILE A 157 0.87 3.90 1.23
N ASP A 158 1.63 4.31 0.21
CA ASP A 158 2.64 3.44 -0.39
C ASP A 158 3.92 3.56 0.43
N LEU A 159 4.22 2.49 1.19
CA LEU A 159 5.44 2.41 1.99
C LEU A 159 6.68 2.13 1.14
N GLU A 160 6.52 1.82 -0.14
CA GLU A 160 7.62 1.45 -1.04
C GLU A 160 8.05 2.60 -1.92
N CYS A 161 8.83 3.50 -1.35
CA CYS A 161 9.73 4.38 -2.10
C CYS A 161 10.85 4.81 -1.17
N ALA A 162 11.73 3.86 -0.83
CA ALA A 162 13.14 4.04 -0.49
C ALA A 162 13.69 2.71 0.08
N GLY A 163 14.53 2.03 -0.70
CA GLY A 163 15.30 0.87 -0.25
C GLY A 163 14.75 -0.44 -0.78
N ILE A 164 15.49 -1.03 -1.72
CA ILE A 164 15.49 -2.46 -1.99
C ILE A 164 16.02 -3.08 -0.68
N ASP A 165 15.27 -3.97 -0.06
CA ASP A 165 15.84 -4.85 0.95
C ASP A 165 16.82 -5.77 0.20
N ASP A 166 18.11 -5.61 0.46
CA ASP A 166 19.18 -6.45 -0.07
C ASP A 166 18.94 -7.92 0.32
N GLU A 167 18.15 -8.65 -0.46
CA GLU A 167 18.56 -9.99 -0.87
C GLU A 167 19.45 -9.82 -2.10
N ILE A 168 20.72 -10.18 -1.93
CA ILE A 168 21.64 -10.37 -3.05
C ILE A 168 21.03 -11.49 -3.90
N VAL A 169 20.34 -11.12 -4.98
CA VAL A 169 20.03 -12.07 -6.05
C VAL A 169 21.32 -12.22 -6.84
N ASP A 170 22.08 -13.25 -6.48
CA ASP A 170 23.24 -13.70 -7.24
C ASP A 170 22.76 -14.28 -8.58
N PHE A 171 22.94 -13.52 -9.67
CA PHE A 171 22.79 -14.05 -11.02
C PHE A 171 24.07 -14.77 -11.42
N GLY A 172 24.40 -15.85 -10.71
CA GLY A 172 25.34 -16.85 -11.22
C GLY A 172 24.74 -17.52 -12.47
N PRO A 173 25.54 -17.92 -13.47
CA PRO A 173 25.02 -18.62 -14.64
C PRO A 173 24.67 -20.05 -14.22
N SER A 174 23.44 -20.28 -13.78
CA SER A 174 22.92 -21.62 -13.52
C SER A 174 22.01 -22.02 -14.67
N GLU A 175 22.48 -23.04 -15.37
CA GLU A 175 21.81 -23.83 -16.38
C GLU A 175 20.52 -24.43 -15.82
N ASP A 176 19.37 -23.76 -15.96
CA ASP A 176 18.07 -24.43 -15.86
C ASP A 176 17.08 -23.78 -16.83
N TRP A 177 17.35 -24.07 -18.10
CA TRP A 177 16.33 -24.14 -19.12
C TRP A 177 15.45 -25.36 -18.84
N ALA A 178 14.14 -25.17 -18.67
CA ALA A 178 13.14 -25.68 -19.63
C ALA A 178 11.70 -25.35 -19.20
N PRO A 179 10.82 -25.04 -20.17
CA PRO A 179 9.38 -24.93 -19.96
C PRO A 179 8.74 -26.32 -20.00
N GLU A 180 8.05 -26.75 -18.95
CA GLU A 180 7.18 -27.91 -19.08
C GLU A 180 5.88 -27.53 -19.81
N VAL A 181 5.88 -27.97 -21.06
CA VAL A 181 4.77 -28.13 -21.98
C VAL A 181 3.62 -28.89 -21.29
N ILE A 182 2.45 -28.25 -21.18
CA ILE A 182 1.20 -28.98 -20.90
C ILE A 182 0.64 -29.45 -22.24
N GLU A 183 0.85 -30.73 -22.56
CA GLU A 183 0.22 -31.41 -23.68
C GLU A 183 -1.30 -31.45 -23.52
N THR A 184 -2.00 -31.00 -24.57
CA THR A 184 -3.44 -31.15 -24.73
C THR A 184 -3.76 -32.56 -25.22
N LYS A 185 -4.31 -33.42 -24.37
CA LYS A 185 -4.98 -34.65 -24.86
C LYS A 185 -6.40 -34.31 -25.30
N LYS A 186 -6.57 -34.28 -26.64
CA LYS A 186 -7.86 -34.33 -27.33
C LYS A 186 -8.66 -35.55 -26.88
N LYS A 187 -9.93 -35.33 -26.53
CA LYS A 187 -10.99 -36.34 -26.65
C LYS A 187 -11.19 -36.65 -28.14
N VAL A 188 -11.10 -37.93 -28.51
CA VAL A 188 -11.83 -38.47 -29.65
C VAL A 188 -12.53 -39.73 -29.14
N THR A 189 -13.83 -39.78 -29.44
CA THR A 189 -14.82 -40.84 -29.24
C THR A 189 -14.34 -42.23 -29.59
#